data_AF-A0A3E3E7W0-F1
#
_entry.id   AF-A0A3E3E7W0-F1
#
_cell.length_a   1.000
_cell.length_b   1.000
_cell.length_c   1.000
_cell.angle_alpha   90.00
_cell.angle_beta   90.00
_cell.angle_gamma   90.00
#
_symmetry.space_group_name_H-M   'P 1'
#
loop_
_entity.id
_entity.type
_entity.pdbx_description
1 polymer ?
#
loop_
_entity_poly.entity_id
_entity_poly.type
_entity_poly.pdbx_seq_one_letter_code
_entity_poly.pdbx_strand_id
1 'polypeptide(L)'
;MYLFYYDESEHSRKINYNTINADNFYDSFATVIVGWNDEYNSEIEKLYESFESKYKDRKDKNGEIKSNRLHNNEFKYGFASVNKHNTRFLNDFLEVFNEKVKIYVSFHSKIEYLVVQLFSQYDNNIFFDADSMKYSITKALVTYRPENVIKAISESPDTFVESLKMFFNERIQKNIQHNIRPLETNAFNEIITVLDSISSEVIISWDYKMTFEGFAKYLNEQGIDNYKIILDNEGNEGQDSRTCTAAKSVGLMNVEEKNSKDVFGLRMADMMVGIITKLMKHLSINLHKDYGETVELRFLDPKWFALSNEQLQLYLKMNKIICENDKAWYKSYIGLYPDDFIVFIALLKFINDEKTKQLMLNNLEILPRCFNDYSCQCISDYFKRLKVKIPIDPIPNTKKDYYYNQSGAKVYFDIKKQPLLNIEKGCNKLYKVLSTGIERNGIPVITVFENENYFCYRLPNELCGWSRYLLSLSILGNNLLPSDVLFSNVDGNYTADIL
;
A
#
# COMPACT_ATOMS: atom_id res chain seq x y z
N MET A 1 -3.90 -20.35 -18.92
CA MET A 1 -3.70 -18.88 -19.05
C MET A 1 -4.52 -18.23 -17.96
N TYR A 2 -4.05 -17.15 -17.33
CA TYR A 2 -4.85 -16.37 -16.38
C TYR A 2 -5.59 -15.23 -17.08
N LEU A 3 -6.83 -14.98 -16.68
CA LEU A 3 -7.63 -13.83 -17.11
C LEU A 3 -7.77 -12.86 -15.93
N PHE A 4 -7.41 -11.60 -16.16
CA PHE A 4 -7.52 -10.52 -15.18
C PHE A 4 -8.37 -9.39 -15.71
N TYR A 5 -9.16 -8.78 -14.83
CA TYR A 5 -10.12 -7.73 -15.13
C TYR A 5 -9.93 -6.58 -14.16
N TYR A 6 -9.72 -5.37 -14.69
CA TYR A 6 -9.42 -4.16 -13.94
C TYR A 6 -10.62 -3.23 -13.91
N ASP A 7 -10.86 -2.63 -12.74
CA ASP A 7 -11.64 -1.40 -12.63
C ASP A 7 -11.13 -0.49 -11.50
N GLU A 8 -11.55 0.76 -11.52
CA GLU A 8 -11.09 1.83 -10.64
C GLU A 8 -12.25 2.64 -10.04
N SER A 9 -11.96 3.36 -8.96
CA SER A 9 -12.95 4.18 -8.27
C SER A 9 -12.31 5.43 -7.66
N GLU A 10 -13.13 6.46 -7.50
CA GLU A 10 -12.73 7.78 -6.96
C GLU A 10 -11.59 8.41 -7.77
N HIS A 11 -11.64 8.27 -9.11
CA HIS A 11 -10.68 8.87 -10.03
C HIS A 11 -10.80 10.40 -10.09
N SER A 12 -9.68 11.08 -10.35
CA SER A 12 -9.66 12.52 -10.62
C SER A 12 -8.62 12.80 -11.70
N ARG A 13 -9.08 13.09 -12.93
CA ARG A 13 -8.20 13.25 -14.10
C ARG A 13 -7.20 14.40 -13.97
N LYS A 14 -7.54 15.42 -13.17
CA LYS A 14 -6.70 16.54 -12.78
C LYS A 14 -6.82 16.73 -11.28
N ILE A 15 -5.71 17.03 -10.60
CA ILE A 15 -5.70 17.28 -9.17
C ILE A 15 -5.25 18.71 -8.94
N ASN A 16 -6.19 19.65 -9.03
CA ASN A 16 -5.96 21.07 -8.79
C ASN A 16 -6.80 21.59 -7.62
N TYR A 17 -6.61 22.86 -7.26
CA TYR A 17 -7.36 23.54 -6.19
C TYR A 17 -8.87 23.27 -6.24
N ASN A 18 -9.51 23.44 -7.41
CA ASN A 18 -10.95 23.23 -7.57
C ASN A 18 -11.37 21.78 -7.34
N THR A 19 -10.55 20.81 -7.77
CA THR A 19 -10.82 19.39 -7.55
C THR A 19 -10.70 19.03 -6.07
N ILE A 20 -9.64 19.49 -5.39
CA ILE A 20 -9.37 19.18 -3.98
C ILE A 20 -10.46 19.77 -3.06
N ASN A 21 -10.97 20.95 -3.39
CA ASN A 21 -12.00 21.64 -2.60
C ASN A 21 -13.45 21.30 -2.99
N ALA A 22 -13.67 20.39 -3.94
CA ALA A 22 -15.03 19.97 -4.27
C ALA A 22 -15.67 19.20 -3.11
N ASP A 23 -16.96 19.43 -2.85
CA ASP A 23 -17.70 18.79 -1.74
C ASP A 23 -17.65 17.26 -1.78
N ASN A 24 -17.56 16.69 -2.98
CA ASN A 24 -17.51 15.26 -3.20
C ASN A 24 -16.08 14.69 -3.28
N PHE A 25 -15.05 15.52 -3.11
CA PHE A 25 -13.66 15.12 -3.18
C PHE A 25 -13.32 14.11 -2.08
N TYR A 26 -12.82 12.97 -2.52
CA TYR A 26 -12.16 12.00 -1.68
C TYR A 26 -10.71 11.91 -2.13
N ASP A 27 -9.78 12.01 -1.19
CA ASP A 27 -8.34 12.04 -1.50
C ASP A 27 -7.91 10.77 -2.22
N SER A 28 -8.45 9.64 -1.82
CA SER A 28 -7.91 8.37 -2.25
C SER A 28 -8.43 7.89 -3.59
N PHE A 29 -7.53 7.35 -4.41
CA PHE A 29 -7.82 6.59 -5.62
C PHE A 29 -7.59 5.11 -5.34
N ALA A 30 -8.50 4.26 -5.79
CA ALA A 30 -8.36 2.82 -5.63
C ALA A 30 -8.68 2.06 -6.90
N THR A 31 -8.05 0.91 -7.06
CA THR A 31 -8.27 -0.02 -8.17
C THR A 31 -8.40 -1.43 -7.64
N VAL A 32 -9.19 -2.26 -8.32
CA VAL A 32 -9.23 -3.69 -8.08
C VAL A 32 -8.98 -4.41 -9.38
N ILE A 33 -8.12 -5.43 -9.32
CA ILE A 33 -7.97 -6.42 -10.39
C ILE A 33 -8.47 -7.76 -9.85
N VAL A 34 -9.50 -8.31 -10.48
CA VAL A 34 -9.99 -9.67 -10.19
C VAL A 34 -9.50 -10.60 -11.28
N GLY A 35 -9.18 -11.85 -10.95
CA GLY A 35 -8.78 -12.80 -11.99
C GLY A 35 -8.78 -14.25 -11.56
N TRP A 36 -8.61 -15.14 -12.53
CA TRP A 36 -8.62 -16.59 -12.33
C TRP A 36 -7.91 -17.29 -13.49
N ASN A 37 -7.59 -18.57 -13.30
CA ASN A 37 -7.17 -19.41 -14.42
C ASN A 37 -8.37 -19.65 -15.34
N ASP A 38 -8.17 -19.51 -16.66
CA ASP A 38 -9.17 -19.68 -17.71
C ASP A 38 -9.94 -21.01 -17.61
N GLU A 39 -9.34 -22.06 -17.05
CA GLU A 39 -10.02 -23.34 -16.78
C GLU A 39 -11.26 -23.20 -15.88
N TYR A 40 -11.33 -22.16 -15.04
CA TYR A 40 -12.45 -21.87 -14.15
C TYR A 40 -13.41 -20.82 -14.72
N ASN A 41 -13.17 -20.29 -15.93
CA ASN A 41 -13.93 -19.16 -16.45
C ASN A 41 -15.44 -19.46 -16.52
N SER A 42 -15.83 -20.61 -17.08
CA SER A 42 -17.24 -20.99 -17.19
C SER A 42 -17.92 -21.26 -15.84
N GLU A 43 -17.17 -21.63 -14.80
CA GLU A 43 -17.74 -21.83 -13.45
C GLU A 43 -18.04 -20.47 -12.81
N ILE A 44 -17.07 -19.55 -12.86
CA ILE A 44 -17.19 -18.22 -12.26
C ILE A 44 -18.22 -17.38 -13.01
N GLU A 45 -18.25 -17.49 -14.34
CA GLU A 45 -19.28 -16.88 -15.19
C GLU A 45 -20.69 -17.30 -14.76
N LYS A 46 -20.93 -18.61 -14.60
CA LYS A 46 -22.24 -19.11 -14.13
C LYS A 46 -22.63 -18.59 -12.74
N LEU A 47 -21.67 -18.49 -11.81
CA LEU A 47 -21.93 -17.93 -10.48
C LEU A 47 -22.34 -16.46 -10.58
N TYR A 48 -21.62 -15.67 -11.37
CA TYR A 48 -21.92 -14.25 -11.55
C TYR A 48 -23.21 -14.01 -12.34
N GLU A 49 -23.47 -14.77 -13.40
CA GLU A 49 -24.72 -14.72 -14.16
C GLU A 49 -25.93 -15.09 -13.31
N SER A 50 -25.79 -16.06 -12.40
CA SER A 50 -26.84 -16.42 -11.45
C SER A 50 -27.13 -15.26 -10.49
N PHE A 51 -26.09 -14.59 -10.01
CA PHE A 51 -26.21 -13.37 -9.23
C PHE A 51 -26.90 -12.24 -10.01
N GLU A 52 -26.44 -11.91 -11.22
CA GLU A 52 -27.04 -10.84 -12.04
C GLU A 52 -28.50 -11.15 -12.41
N SER A 53 -28.82 -12.43 -12.66
CA SER A 53 -30.18 -12.86 -12.96
C SER A 53 -31.12 -12.69 -11.77
N LYS A 54 -30.64 -12.99 -10.55
CA LYS A 54 -31.38 -12.78 -9.29
C LYS A 54 -31.71 -11.31 -9.05
N TYR A 55 -30.83 -10.41 -9.49
CA TYR A 55 -30.93 -8.97 -9.28
C TYR A 55 -31.15 -8.17 -10.57
N LYS A 56 -31.79 -8.78 -11.57
CA LYS A 56 -32.01 -8.18 -12.89
C LYS A 56 -32.75 -6.84 -12.87
N ASP A 57 -33.56 -6.61 -11.84
CA ASP A 57 -34.30 -5.36 -11.60
C ASP A 57 -33.38 -4.18 -11.28
N ARG A 58 -32.12 -4.44 -10.90
CA ARG A 58 -31.11 -3.43 -10.57
C ARG A 58 -30.26 -2.99 -11.76
N LYS A 59 -30.44 -3.64 -12.92
CA LYS A 59 -29.70 -3.31 -14.14
C LYS A 59 -29.94 -1.86 -14.53
N ASP A 60 -28.91 -1.20 -15.05
CA ASP A 60 -29.02 0.13 -15.63
C ASP A 60 -29.60 0.09 -17.05
N LYS A 61 -29.70 1.25 -17.68
CA LYS A 61 -30.15 1.39 -19.07
C LYS A 61 -29.29 0.60 -20.06
N ASN A 62 -28.08 0.21 -19.65
CA ASN A 62 -27.15 -0.57 -20.44
C ASN A 62 -27.25 -2.08 -20.17
N GLY A 63 -28.09 -2.51 -19.22
CA GLY A 63 -28.26 -3.92 -18.86
C GLY A 63 -27.26 -4.43 -17.82
N GLU A 64 -26.54 -3.53 -17.14
CA GLU A 64 -25.45 -3.86 -16.21
C GLU A 64 -25.81 -3.52 -14.76
N ILE A 65 -25.31 -4.29 -13.80
CA ILE A 65 -25.40 -3.94 -12.38
C ILE A 65 -24.07 -3.29 -11.97
N LYS A 66 -24.06 -1.95 -11.87
CA LYS A 66 -22.87 -1.19 -11.46
C LYS A 66 -22.85 -0.83 -9.98
N SER A 67 -21.65 -0.59 -9.46
CA SER A 67 -21.39 -0.22 -8.06
C SER A 67 -22.10 1.07 -7.62
N ASN A 68 -22.42 1.96 -8.57
CA ASN A 68 -23.16 3.20 -8.34
C ASN A 68 -24.64 3.01 -7.94
N ARG A 69 -25.18 1.79 -8.10
CA ARG A 69 -26.51 1.39 -7.61
C ARG A 69 -26.56 1.28 -6.09
N LEU A 70 -25.41 1.12 -5.45
CA LEU A 70 -25.25 1.21 -4.01
C LEU A 70 -24.94 2.68 -3.68
N HIS A 71 -25.84 3.38 -3.02
CA HIS A 71 -25.64 4.81 -2.78
C HIS A 71 -24.66 5.04 -1.63
N ASN A 72 -23.82 6.07 -1.73
CA ASN A 72 -22.80 6.37 -0.71
C ASN A 72 -23.40 6.43 0.71
N ASN A 73 -24.50 7.17 0.90
CA ASN A 73 -25.13 7.31 2.21
C ASN A 73 -25.59 5.99 2.87
N GLU A 74 -25.74 4.90 2.11
CA GLU A 74 -26.04 3.58 2.66
C GLU A 74 -24.87 2.97 3.45
N PHE A 75 -23.67 3.52 3.31
CA PHE A 75 -22.45 3.12 4.02
C PHE A 75 -22.06 4.12 5.12
N LYS A 76 -22.95 5.03 5.53
CA LYS A 76 -22.69 6.04 6.56
C LYS A 76 -22.05 5.47 7.83
N TYR A 77 -22.44 4.27 8.25
CA TYR A 77 -21.88 3.52 9.38
C TYR A 77 -21.30 2.17 8.94
N GLY A 78 -20.67 2.14 7.75
CA GLY A 78 -20.21 0.92 7.11
C GLY A 78 -21.38 -0.01 6.76
N PHE A 79 -21.20 -1.32 6.93
CA PHE A 79 -22.29 -2.28 6.68
C PHE A 79 -23.46 -2.17 7.67
N ALA A 80 -23.30 -1.52 8.82
CA ALA A 80 -24.37 -1.37 9.81
C ALA A 80 -25.53 -0.49 9.28
N SER A 81 -25.26 0.45 8.39
CA SER A 81 -26.28 1.30 7.77
C SER A 81 -26.91 0.69 6.51
N VAL A 82 -26.39 -0.43 6.01
CA VAL A 82 -26.91 -1.06 4.79
C VAL A 82 -28.25 -1.74 5.10
N ASN A 83 -29.27 -1.41 4.29
CA ASN A 83 -30.61 -1.96 4.44
C ASN A 83 -30.65 -3.47 4.12
N LYS A 84 -31.69 -4.16 4.60
CA LYS A 84 -31.84 -5.62 4.44
C LYS A 84 -31.76 -6.12 2.99
N HIS A 85 -32.28 -5.36 2.02
CA HIS A 85 -32.22 -5.76 0.61
C HIS A 85 -30.79 -5.67 0.07
N ASN A 86 -30.08 -4.60 0.41
CA ASN A 86 -28.69 -4.41 0.01
C ASN A 86 -27.73 -5.31 0.76
N THR A 87 -28.01 -5.67 2.02
CA THR A 87 -27.24 -6.68 2.75
C THR A 87 -27.29 -8.03 2.04
N ARG A 88 -28.47 -8.46 1.58
CA ARG A 88 -28.60 -9.71 0.80
C ARG A 88 -27.89 -9.62 -0.54
N PHE A 89 -28.05 -8.50 -1.25
CA PHE A 89 -27.35 -8.26 -2.51
C PHE A 89 -25.83 -8.36 -2.37
N LEU A 90 -25.26 -7.69 -1.37
CA LEU A 90 -23.82 -7.74 -1.09
C LEU A 90 -23.38 -9.13 -0.66
N ASN A 91 -24.19 -9.83 0.15
CA ASN A 91 -23.88 -11.18 0.58
C ASN A 91 -23.73 -12.13 -0.60
N ASP A 92 -24.68 -12.09 -1.54
CA ASP A 92 -24.69 -12.92 -2.73
C ASP A 92 -23.58 -12.54 -3.71
N PHE A 93 -23.27 -11.24 -3.83
CA PHE A 93 -22.13 -10.78 -4.63
C PHE A 93 -20.80 -11.31 -4.07
N LEU A 94 -20.58 -11.19 -2.76
CA LEU A 94 -19.35 -11.66 -2.11
C LEU A 94 -19.20 -13.20 -2.20
N GLU A 95 -20.29 -13.96 -2.35
CA GLU A 95 -20.25 -15.42 -2.55
C GLU A 95 -19.66 -15.84 -3.90
N VAL A 96 -19.62 -14.94 -4.88
CA VAL A 96 -18.96 -15.21 -6.18
C VAL A 96 -17.44 -15.38 -6.00
N PHE A 97 -16.85 -14.77 -4.97
CA PHE A 97 -15.41 -14.78 -4.71
C PHE A 97 -14.98 -16.02 -3.90
N ASN A 98 -14.91 -17.15 -4.59
CA ASN A 98 -14.36 -18.39 -4.03
C ASN A 98 -12.80 -18.40 -4.06
N GLU A 99 -12.19 -19.50 -3.60
CA GLU A 99 -10.73 -19.64 -3.48
C GLU A 99 -10.00 -19.66 -4.84
N LYS A 100 -10.71 -19.80 -5.96
CA LYS A 100 -10.14 -19.76 -7.33
C LYS A 100 -10.01 -18.33 -7.85
N VAL A 101 -10.73 -17.37 -7.26
CA VAL A 101 -10.70 -15.97 -7.63
C VAL A 101 -9.55 -15.28 -6.91
N LYS A 102 -8.62 -14.73 -7.69
CA LYS A 102 -7.53 -13.85 -7.27
C LYS A 102 -8.04 -12.42 -7.18
N ILE A 103 -7.56 -11.69 -6.18
CA ILE A 103 -7.83 -10.26 -6.02
C ILE A 103 -6.53 -9.54 -5.73
N TYR A 104 -6.28 -8.51 -6.53
CA TYR A 104 -5.26 -7.51 -6.31
C TYR A 104 -5.93 -6.15 -6.09
N VAL A 105 -5.43 -5.36 -5.14
CA VAL A 105 -5.95 -4.03 -4.80
C VAL A 105 -4.82 -3.01 -4.87
N SER A 106 -5.04 -1.85 -5.51
CA SER A 106 -4.10 -0.72 -5.43
C SER A 106 -4.77 0.48 -4.80
N PHE A 107 -4.01 1.26 -4.02
CA PHE A 107 -4.50 2.44 -3.33
C PHE A 107 -3.46 3.55 -3.28
N HIS A 108 -3.84 4.76 -3.70
CA HIS A 108 -2.94 5.92 -3.72
C HIS A 108 -3.66 7.20 -3.31
N SER A 109 -3.02 8.01 -2.47
CA SER A 109 -3.51 9.35 -2.13
C SER A 109 -3.21 10.33 -3.27
N LYS A 110 -4.20 11.14 -3.64
CA LYS A 110 -4.04 12.16 -4.68
C LYS A 110 -3.17 13.32 -4.22
N ILE A 111 -3.30 13.69 -2.95
CA ILE A 111 -2.43 14.71 -2.34
C ILE A 111 -1.00 14.18 -2.22
N GLU A 112 -0.80 12.92 -1.83
CA GLU A 112 0.52 12.28 -1.80
C GLU A 112 1.21 12.35 -3.17
N TYR A 113 0.49 12.02 -4.24
CA TYR A 113 1.03 12.06 -5.60
C TYR A 113 1.60 13.44 -5.95
N LEU A 114 0.96 14.52 -5.53
CA LEU A 114 1.47 15.88 -5.71
C LEU A 114 2.69 16.16 -4.82
N VAL A 115 2.63 15.77 -3.55
CA VAL A 115 3.71 15.99 -2.57
C VAL A 115 4.99 15.26 -2.99
N VAL A 116 4.89 14.01 -3.45
CA VAL A 116 6.04 13.21 -3.89
C VAL A 116 6.73 13.86 -5.10
N GLN A 117 5.97 14.44 -6.01
CA GLN A 117 6.52 15.16 -7.17
C GLN A 117 7.16 16.49 -6.78
N LEU A 118 6.48 17.28 -5.94
CA LEU A 118 7.00 18.56 -5.44
C LEU A 118 8.34 18.37 -4.72
N PHE A 119 8.50 17.26 -4.00
CA PHE A 119 9.71 16.94 -3.25
C PHE A 119 10.51 15.79 -3.88
N SER A 120 10.47 15.64 -5.21
CA SER A 120 11.18 14.58 -5.93
C SER A 120 12.70 14.67 -5.79
N GLN A 121 13.24 15.88 -5.56
CA GLN A 121 14.66 16.12 -5.32
C GLN A 121 15.12 15.80 -3.88
N TYR A 122 14.19 15.46 -2.99
CA TYR A 122 14.49 15.07 -1.62
C TYR A 122 14.60 13.55 -1.53
N ASP A 123 15.82 13.08 -1.28
CA ASP A 123 16.17 11.67 -1.13
C ASP A 123 16.53 11.32 0.31
N ASN A 124 16.26 10.07 0.67
CA ASN A 124 16.63 9.52 1.97
C ASN A 124 18.15 9.44 2.12
N ASN A 125 18.66 9.80 3.28
CA ASN A 125 20.05 9.62 3.67
C ASN A 125 20.16 9.47 5.20
N ILE A 126 21.39 9.27 5.71
CA ILE A 126 21.62 9.03 7.15
C ILE A 126 21.20 10.19 8.06
N PHE A 127 21.08 11.41 7.52
CA PHE A 127 20.71 12.61 8.28
C PHE A 127 19.24 12.98 8.11
N PHE A 128 18.58 12.47 7.07
CA PHE A 128 17.27 12.92 6.65
C PHE A 128 16.42 11.82 5.99
N ASP A 129 15.22 11.62 6.53
CA ASP A 129 14.22 10.68 6.00
C ASP A 129 13.17 11.44 5.18
N ALA A 130 13.40 11.49 3.86
CA ALA A 130 12.54 12.17 2.91
C ALA A 130 11.14 11.55 2.81
N ASP A 131 11.01 10.24 2.99
CA ASP A 131 9.70 9.58 2.94
C ASP A 131 8.87 9.91 4.18
N SER A 132 9.48 9.94 5.36
CA SER A 132 8.82 10.40 6.58
C SER A 132 8.38 11.86 6.46
N MET A 133 9.21 12.72 5.83
CA MET A 133 8.87 14.10 5.51
C MET A 133 7.62 14.16 4.60
N LYS A 134 7.67 13.50 3.43
CA LYS A 134 6.58 13.47 2.44
C LYS A 134 5.29 12.89 3.02
N TYR A 135 5.37 11.83 3.83
CA TYR A 135 4.23 11.27 4.56
C TYR A 135 3.62 12.30 5.51
N SER A 136 4.46 12.96 6.32
CA SER A 136 3.99 13.92 7.34
C SER A 136 3.38 15.17 6.71
N ILE A 137 3.97 15.68 5.62
CA ILE A 137 3.39 16.76 4.82
C ILE A 137 2.03 16.33 4.26
N THR A 138 1.96 15.18 3.60
CA THR A 138 0.71 14.64 3.02
C THR A 138 -0.38 14.52 4.10
N LYS A 139 -0.04 13.90 5.24
CA LYS A 139 -0.96 13.73 6.37
C LYS A 139 -1.48 15.07 6.86
N ALA A 140 -0.63 16.07 6.98
CA ALA A 140 -1.04 17.40 7.41
C ALA A 140 -1.98 18.06 6.38
N LEU A 141 -1.68 17.96 5.08
CA LEU A 141 -2.53 18.53 4.03
C LEU A 141 -3.90 17.84 3.94
N VAL A 142 -3.95 16.53 4.06
CA VAL A 142 -5.22 15.76 4.08
C VAL A 142 -6.04 16.06 5.34
N THR A 143 -5.36 16.22 6.49
CA THR A 143 -5.99 16.43 7.79
C THR A 143 -6.52 17.85 7.99
N TYR A 144 -5.72 18.86 7.63
CA TYR A 144 -6.04 20.27 7.93
C TYR A 144 -6.56 21.06 6.74
N ARG A 145 -6.36 20.55 5.52
CA ARG A 145 -6.72 21.20 4.25
C ARG A 145 -6.44 22.72 4.21
N PRO A 146 -5.20 23.17 4.51
CA PRO A 146 -4.90 24.60 4.57
C PRO A 146 -5.04 25.27 3.19
N GLU A 147 -6.01 26.17 3.07
CA GLU A 147 -6.44 26.78 1.80
C GLU A 147 -5.27 27.41 1.02
N ASN A 148 -4.46 28.23 1.69
CA ASN A 148 -3.31 28.91 1.08
C ASN A 148 -2.29 27.93 0.51
N VAL A 149 -2.04 26.81 1.20
CA VAL A 149 -1.07 25.81 0.76
C VAL A 149 -1.62 25.00 -0.41
N ILE A 150 -2.89 24.56 -0.35
CA ILE A 150 -3.55 23.83 -1.44
C ILE A 150 -3.58 24.68 -2.71
N LYS A 151 -3.88 25.97 -2.57
CA LYS A 151 -3.89 26.93 -3.68
C LYS A 151 -2.50 27.10 -4.29
N ALA A 152 -1.47 27.23 -3.45
CA ALA A 152 -0.10 27.40 -3.91
C ALA A 152 0.40 26.20 -4.75
N ILE A 153 -0.05 24.97 -4.48
CA ILE A 153 0.31 23.79 -5.30
C ILE A 153 -0.10 23.97 -6.77
N SER A 154 -1.27 24.57 -7.02
CA SER A 154 -1.83 24.65 -8.38
C SER A 154 -1.59 25.99 -9.07
N GLU A 155 -1.60 27.09 -8.31
CA GLU A 155 -1.67 28.45 -8.89
C GLU A 155 -0.39 29.25 -8.71
N SER A 156 0.36 29.01 -7.63
CA SER A 156 1.56 29.80 -7.29
C SER A 156 2.66 28.93 -6.66
N PRO A 157 3.24 27.96 -7.41
CA PRO A 157 4.22 27.01 -6.86
C PRO A 157 5.42 27.69 -6.19
N ASP A 158 5.85 28.85 -6.67
CA ASP A 158 6.97 29.63 -6.10
C ASP A 158 6.74 30.03 -4.63
N THR A 159 5.46 30.18 -4.23
CA THR A 159 5.07 30.55 -2.85
C THR A 159 4.73 29.36 -1.97
N PHE A 160 4.79 28.14 -2.52
CA PHE A 160 4.34 26.93 -1.84
C PHE A 160 5.16 26.63 -0.58
N VAL A 161 6.50 26.69 -0.66
CA VAL A 161 7.39 26.39 0.48
C VAL A 161 7.15 27.38 1.62
N GLU A 162 7.04 28.68 1.32
CA GLU A 162 6.75 29.72 2.31
C GLU A 162 5.38 29.49 2.96
N SER A 163 4.34 29.26 2.15
CA SER A 163 2.99 28.99 2.64
C SER A 163 2.94 27.75 3.55
N LEU A 164 3.67 26.69 3.19
CA LEU A 164 3.76 25.46 3.97
C LEU A 164 4.49 25.69 5.30
N LYS A 165 5.61 26.43 5.30
CA LYS A 165 6.33 26.80 6.52
C LYS A 165 5.47 27.67 7.44
N MET A 166 4.74 28.64 6.90
CA MET A 166 3.82 29.46 7.69
C MET A 166 2.75 28.60 8.37
N PHE A 167 2.09 27.73 7.61
CA PHE A 167 1.10 26.80 8.13
C PHE A 167 1.65 25.91 9.25
N PHE A 168 2.84 25.32 9.07
CA PHE A 168 3.46 24.50 10.11
C PHE A 168 3.82 25.29 11.37
N ASN A 169 4.35 26.51 11.23
CA ASN A 169 4.62 27.37 12.38
C ASN A 169 3.34 27.71 13.16
N GLU A 170 2.25 28.06 12.47
CA GLU A 170 0.95 28.30 13.11
C GLU A 170 0.45 27.08 13.88
N ARG A 171 0.59 25.88 13.30
CA ARG A 171 0.23 24.63 13.96
C ARG A 171 1.09 24.31 15.17
N ILE A 172 2.41 24.52 15.08
CA ILE A 172 3.34 24.35 16.20
C ILE A 172 2.94 25.27 17.37
N GLN A 173 2.66 26.55 17.09
CA GLN A 173 2.25 27.49 18.13
C GLN A 173 0.95 27.05 18.82
N LYS A 174 -0.06 26.63 18.05
CA LYS A 174 -1.31 26.07 18.61
C LYS A 174 -1.03 24.82 19.46
N ASN A 175 -0.20 23.91 18.98
CA ASN A 175 0.12 22.66 19.70
C ASN A 175 0.85 22.94 21.02
N ILE A 176 1.81 23.87 21.04
CA ILE A 176 2.52 24.29 22.25
C ILE A 176 1.56 24.97 23.23
N GLN A 177 0.73 25.90 22.75
CA GLN A 177 -0.23 26.64 23.58
C GLN A 177 -1.19 25.69 24.33
N HIS A 178 -1.58 24.58 23.70
CA HIS A 178 -2.48 23.59 24.27
C HIS A 178 -1.77 22.35 24.86
N ASN A 179 -0.44 22.30 24.83
CA ASN A 179 0.39 21.16 25.25
C ASN A 179 -0.06 19.82 24.65
N ILE A 180 -0.25 19.78 23.34
CA ILE A 180 -0.73 18.60 22.60
C ILE A 180 0.20 18.23 21.44
N ARG A 181 0.08 16.98 20.97
CA ARG A 181 0.70 16.47 19.72
C ARG A 181 2.22 16.71 19.60
N PRO A 182 3.04 16.34 20.60
CA PRO A 182 4.49 16.59 20.55
C PRO A 182 5.18 15.93 19.35
N LEU A 183 4.71 14.75 18.91
CA LEU A 183 5.25 14.07 17.73
C LEU A 183 5.00 14.85 16.43
N GLU A 184 3.82 15.46 16.30
CA GLU A 184 3.47 16.30 15.15
C GLU A 184 4.31 17.58 15.15
N THR A 185 4.44 18.23 16.31
CA THR A 185 5.30 19.40 16.50
C THR A 185 6.76 19.12 16.13
N ASN A 186 7.30 17.98 16.56
CA ASN A 186 8.67 17.58 16.21
C ASN A 186 8.82 17.36 14.70
N ALA A 187 7.89 16.62 14.08
CA ALA A 187 7.90 16.41 12.64
C ALA A 187 7.85 17.74 11.87
N PHE A 188 7.00 18.68 12.27
CA PHE A 188 6.89 19.99 11.63
C PHE A 188 8.18 20.81 11.78
N ASN A 189 8.83 20.79 12.94
CA ASN A 189 10.12 21.46 13.13
C ASN A 189 11.22 20.86 12.23
N GLU A 190 11.31 19.53 12.17
CA GLU A 190 12.25 18.83 11.30
C GLU A 190 12.02 19.21 9.83
N ILE A 191 10.76 19.19 9.39
CA ILE A 191 10.36 19.59 8.03
C ILE A 191 10.75 21.05 7.75
N ILE A 192 10.41 22.00 8.63
CA ILE A 192 10.76 23.43 8.44
C ILE A 192 12.27 23.62 8.28
N THR A 193 13.07 22.86 9.02
CA THR A 193 14.55 22.98 9.01
C THR A 193 15.16 22.56 7.68
N VAL A 194 14.57 21.60 6.98
CA VAL A 194 15.12 21.02 5.74
C VAL A 194 14.44 21.54 4.47
N LEU A 195 13.23 22.10 4.58
CA LEU A 195 12.49 22.60 3.42
C LEU A 195 13.18 23.84 2.83
N ASP A 196 13.76 23.70 1.65
CA ASP A 196 14.41 24.84 0.96
C ASP A 196 13.68 25.19 -0.35
N SER A 197 13.48 24.20 -1.22
CA SER A 197 12.85 24.36 -2.53
C SER A 197 11.91 23.20 -2.88
N ILE A 198 11.25 23.30 -4.03
CA ILE A 198 10.49 22.25 -4.69
C ILE A 198 11.03 21.97 -6.09
N SER A 199 10.64 20.84 -6.67
CA SER A 199 10.83 20.53 -8.10
C SER A 199 10.12 21.57 -8.98
N SER A 200 10.77 21.96 -10.09
CA SER A 200 10.18 22.82 -11.13
C SER A 200 9.15 22.09 -12.01
N GLU A 201 9.14 20.76 -12.00
CA GLU A 201 8.26 19.92 -12.81
C GLU A 201 7.24 19.21 -11.92
N VAL A 202 5.98 19.67 -11.97
CA VAL A 202 4.85 19.06 -11.26
C VAL A 202 3.79 18.64 -12.28
N ILE A 203 3.42 17.37 -12.28
CA ILE A 203 2.41 16.77 -13.15
C ILE A 203 1.06 16.83 -12.43
N ILE A 204 0.21 17.74 -12.89
CA ILE A 204 -1.16 17.92 -12.35
C ILE A 204 -2.12 16.81 -12.86
N SER A 205 -1.76 16.12 -13.94
CA SER A 205 -2.53 14.97 -14.43
C SER A 205 -2.19 13.68 -13.68
N TRP A 206 -3.22 12.90 -13.38
CA TRP A 206 -3.06 11.60 -12.74
C TRP A 206 -2.33 10.60 -13.65
N ASP A 207 -1.35 9.89 -13.09
CA ASP A 207 -0.66 8.77 -13.73
C ASP A 207 -1.18 7.45 -13.14
N TYR A 208 -1.58 6.53 -14.02
CA TYR A 208 -2.15 5.23 -13.66
C TYR A 208 -1.10 4.12 -13.54
N LYS A 209 0.17 4.39 -13.88
CA LYS A 209 1.24 3.37 -13.87
C LYS A 209 1.43 2.70 -12.53
N MET A 210 1.29 3.45 -11.43
CA MET A 210 1.53 2.97 -10.06
C MET A 210 0.76 1.67 -9.76
N THR A 211 -0.50 1.60 -10.23
CA THR A 211 -1.33 0.40 -10.07
C THR A 211 -0.75 -0.81 -10.79
N PHE A 212 -0.27 -0.62 -12.01
CA PHE A 212 0.25 -1.68 -12.86
C PHE A 212 1.66 -2.13 -12.46
N GLU A 213 2.47 -1.23 -11.89
CA GLU A 213 3.77 -1.57 -11.30
C GLU A 213 3.60 -2.55 -10.14
N GLY A 214 2.64 -2.29 -9.24
CA GLY A 214 2.29 -3.22 -8.17
C GLY A 214 1.74 -4.54 -8.69
N PHE A 215 0.92 -4.50 -9.74
CA PHE A 215 0.35 -5.71 -10.33
C PHE A 215 1.42 -6.58 -11.01
N ALA A 216 2.41 -5.97 -11.67
CA ALA A 216 3.55 -6.69 -12.24
C ALA A 216 4.35 -7.42 -11.14
N LYS A 217 4.55 -6.77 -9.98
CA LYS A 217 5.18 -7.42 -8.80
C LYS A 217 4.34 -8.58 -8.28
N TYR A 218 3.02 -8.44 -8.23
CA TYR A 218 2.10 -9.51 -7.87
C TYR A 218 2.19 -10.71 -8.83
N LEU A 219 2.17 -10.47 -10.15
CA LEU A 219 2.31 -11.54 -11.15
C LEU A 219 3.62 -12.30 -10.99
N ASN A 220 4.74 -11.57 -10.81
CA ASN A 220 6.05 -12.16 -10.60
C ASN A 220 6.12 -13.00 -9.32
N GLU A 221 5.61 -12.48 -8.19
CA GLU A 221 5.55 -13.21 -6.92
C GLU A 221 4.75 -14.52 -7.04
N GLN A 222 3.67 -14.48 -7.81
CA GLN A 222 2.80 -15.63 -8.03
C GLN A 222 3.30 -16.59 -9.13
N GLY A 223 4.39 -16.24 -9.85
CA GLY A 223 4.90 -17.01 -10.98
C GLY A 223 3.91 -17.10 -12.15
N ILE A 224 3.16 -16.02 -12.40
CA ILE A 224 2.15 -15.97 -13.47
C ILE A 224 2.72 -15.24 -14.69
N ASP A 225 3.24 -16.02 -15.64
CA ASP A 225 3.82 -15.47 -16.88
C ASP A 225 2.82 -15.50 -18.05
N ASN A 226 1.86 -16.44 -18.02
CA ASN A 226 0.85 -16.61 -19.08
C ASN A 226 -0.49 -16.02 -18.63
N TYR A 227 -0.70 -14.75 -18.93
CA TYR A 227 -1.90 -14.00 -18.56
C TYR A 227 -2.40 -13.09 -19.68
N LYS A 228 -3.63 -12.60 -19.48
CA LYS A 228 -4.28 -11.55 -20.25
C LYS A 228 -4.97 -10.58 -19.30
N ILE A 229 -4.85 -9.28 -19.55
CA ILE A 229 -5.47 -8.22 -18.75
C ILE A 229 -6.53 -7.52 -19.61
N ILE A 230 -7.74 -7.44 -19.08
CA ILE A 230 -8.87 -6.79 -19.73
C ILE A 230 -9.24 -5.57 -18.88
N LEU A 231 -9.23 -4.40 -19.52
CA LEU A 231 -9.59 -3.12 -18.92
C LEU A 231 -10.96 -2.66 -19.47
N ASP A 232 -11.72 -1.90 -18.69
CA ASP A 232 -12.90 -1.22 -19.22
C ASP A 232 -12.48 -0.16 -20.23
N ASN A 233 -13.21 -0.09 -21.35
CA ASN A 233 -12.88 0.83 -22.43
C ASN A 233 -13.31 2.26 -22.08
N GLU A 234 -12.36 3.06 -21.57
CA GLU A 234 -12.54 4.48 -21.29
C GLU A 234 -11.95 5.41 -22.37
N GLY A 235 -11.35 4.82 -23.41
CA GLY A 235 -10.70 5.53 -24.51
C GLY A 235 -11.71 6.14 -25.50
N ASN A 236 -11.21 7.06 -26.33
CA ASN A 236 -11.96 7.46 -27.52
C ASN A 236 -11.95 6.30 -28.54
N GLU A 237 -12.94 6.25 -29.43
CA GLU A 237 -13.02 5.20 -30.45
C GLU A 237 -11.72 5.10 -31.27
N GLY A 238 -11.12 3.90 -31.31
CA GLY A 238 -9.87 3.63 -32.01
C GLY A 238 -8.59 4.12 -31.29
N GLN A 239 -8.68 4.60 -30.05
CA GLN A 239 -7.53 5.05 -29.25
C GLN A 239 -7.47 4.32 -27.92
N ASP A 240 -6.26 3.89 -27.54
CA ASP A 240 -6.02 3.34 -26.21
C ASP A 240 -6.37 4.39 -25.14
N SER A 241 -7.04 3.98 -24.06
CA SER A 241 -7.21 4.85 -22.88
C SER A 241 -5.88 5.16 -22.20
N ARG A 242 -5.90 6.16 -21.31
CA ARG A 242 -4.73 6.48 -20.46
C ARG A 242 -4.35 5.29 -19.57
N THR A 243 -5.34 4.56 -19.09
CA THR A 243 -5.17 3.36 -18.26
C THR A 243 -4.51 2.23 -19.06
N CYS A 244 -4.97 1.98 -20.29
CA CYS A 244 -4.37 1.02 -21.21
C CYS A 244 -2.92 1.38 -21.57
N THR A 245 -2.69 2.66 -21.90
CA THR A 245 -1.35 3.18 -22.19
C THR A 245 -0.42 3.00 -20.99
N ALA A 246 -0.90 3.28 -19.77
CA ALA A 246 -0.13 3.11 -18.54
C ALA A 246 0.26 1.63 -18.33
N ALA A 247 -0.69 0.70 -18.45
CA ALA A 247 -0.44 -0.73 -18.32
C ALA A 247 0.65 -1.23 -19.30
N LYS A 248 0.53 -0.87 -20.58
CA LYS A 248 1.52 -1.21 -21.61
C LYS A 248 2.89 -0.58 -21.33
N SER A 249 2.93 0.67 -20.84
CA SER A 249 4.18 1.38 -20.55
C SER A 249 4.98 0.79 -19.39
N VAL A 250 4.31 0.10 -18.46
CA VAL A 250 4.95 -0.65 -17.36
C VAL A 250 5.54 -1.99 -17.86
N GLY A 251 5.23 -2.38 -19.10
CA GLY A 251 5.70 -3.64 -19.69
C GLY A 251 4.75 -4.82 -19.48
N LEU A 252 3.50 -4.57 -19.05
CA LEU A 252 2.48 -5.62 -19.03
C LEU A 252 2.12 -6.04 -20.47
N MET A 253 2.05 -7.34 -20.68
CA MET A 253 1.75 -7.95 -21.97
C MET A 253 0.27 -8.33 -22.06
N ASN A 254 -0.25 -8.53 -23.27
CA ASN A 254 -1.63 -9.01 -23.52
C ASN A 254 -2.71 -8.14 -22.85
N VAL A 255 -2.56 -6.82 -22.93
CA VAL A 255 -3.53 -5.83 -22.44
C VAL A 255 -4.56 -5.52 -23.53
N GLU A 256 -5.83 -5.70 -23.21
CA GLU A 256 -6.96 -5.37 -24.09
C GLU A 256 -7.99 -4.49 -23.37
N GLU A 257 -8.67 -3.63 -24.14
CA GLU A 257 -9.82 -2.89 -23.66
C GLU A 257 -11.10 -3.51 -24.21
N LYS A 258 -12.11 -3.67 -23.36
CA LYS A 258 -13.42 -4.21 -23.75
C LYS A 258 -14.54 -3.42 -23.10
N ASN A 259 -15.72 -3.50 -23.71
CA ASN A 259 -16.91 -2.92 -23.12
C ASN A 259 -17.36 -3.77 -21.93
N SER A 260 -17.55 -3.15 -20.76
CA SER A 260 -18.04 -3.85 -19.56
C SER A 260 -19.34 -4.64 -19.78
N LYS A 261 -20.16 -4.28 -20.78
CA LYS A 261 -21.41 -5.00 -21.12
C LYS A 261 -21.16 -6.45 -21.52
N ASP A 262 -20.07 -6.70 -22.22
CA ASP A 262 -19.77 -8.00 -22.81
C ASP A 262 -18.83 -8.84 -21.92
N VAL A 263 -18.36 -8.28 -20.79
CA VAL A 263 -17.33 -8.88 -19.95
C VAL A 263 -17.73 -8.84 -18.47
N PHE A 264 -18.22 -9.96 -17.96
CA PHE A 264 -18.68 -10.04 -16.57
C PHE A 264 -17.58 -9.79 -15.53
N GLY A 265 -16.32 -10.13 -15.86
CA GLY A 265 -15.18 -9.89 -14.98
C GLY A 265 -14.91 -8.39 -14.72
N LEU A 266 -15.18 -7.52 -15.69
CA LEU A 266 -15.10 -6.06 -15.50
C LEU A 266 -16.18 -5.59 -14.51
N ARG A 267 -17.40 -6.10 -14.63
CA ARG A 267 -18.50 -5.78 -13.71
C ARG A 267 -18.26 -6.32 -12.30
N MET A 268 -17.54 -7.43 -12.16
CA MET A 268 -17.05 -7.92 -10.86
C MET A 268 -16.03 -6.96 -10.23
N ALA A 269 -15.08 -6.45 -11.03
CA ALA A 269 -14.08 -5.49 -10.58
C ALA A 269 -14.73 -4.15 -10.15
N ASP A 270 -15.62 -3.56 -10.98
CA ASP A 270 -16.41 -2.34 -10.66
C ASP A 270 -17.07 -2.45 -9.29
N MET A 271 -17.84 -3.53 -9.12
CA MET A 271 -18.62 -3.74 -7.91
C MET A 271 -17.71 -3.87 -6.68
N MET A 272 -16.60 -4.60 -6.78
CA MET A 272 -15.66 -4.77 -5.67
C MET A 272 -14.96 -3.46 -5.31
N VAL A 273 -14.37 -2.76 -6.29
CA VAL A 273 -13.67 -1.49 -6.03
C VAL A 273 -14.62 -0.44 -5.47
N GLY A 274 -15.85 -0.38 -6.01
CA GLY A 274 -16.87 0.57 -5.57
C GLY A 274 -17.46 0.25 -4.19
N ILE A 275 -17.39 -0.98 -3.69
CA ILE A 275 -17.74 -1.31 -2.29
C ILE A 275 -16.59 -0.92 -1.36
N ILE A 276 -15.35 -1.25 -1.73
CA ILE A 276 -14.15 -0.91 -0.95
C ILE A 276 -14.07 0.61 -0.75
N THR A 277 -14.15 1.40 -1.82
CA THR A 277 -14.01 2.86 -1.72
C THR A 277 -15.13 3.51 -0.92
N LYS A 278 -16.37 3.00 -0.98
CA LYS A 278 -17.47 3.51 -0.15
C LYS A 278 -17.21 3.29 1.33
N LEU A 279 -16.73 2.12 1.72
CA LEU A 279 -16.36 1.85 3.12
C LEU A 279 -15.22 2.74 3.58
N MET A 280 -14.17 2.87 2.76
CA MET A 280 -13.01 3.71 3.07
C MET A 280 -13.36 5.20 3.18
N LYS A 281 -14.15 5.72 2.24
CA LYS A 281 -14.63 7.10 2.22
C LYS A 281 -15.45 7.42 3.47
N HIS A 282 -16.36 6.53 3.87
CA HIS A 282 -17.15 6.74 5.08
C HIS A 282 -16.35 6.56 6.36
N LEU A 283 -15.36 5.67 6.41
CA LEU A 283 -14.39 5.62 7.52
C LEU A 283 -13.66 6.96 7.65
N SER A 284 -13.09 7.44 6.54
CA SER A 284 -12.36 8.70 6.48
C SER A 284 -13.22 9.88 6.94
N ILE A 285 -14.44 10.04 6.40
CA ILE A 285 -15.37 11.13 6.79
C ILE A 285 -15.76 11.05 8.27
N ASN A 286 -16.02 9.86 8.80
CA ASN A 286 -16.48 9.71 10.19
C ASN A 286 -15.34 9.84 11.21
N LEU A 287 -14.08 9.63 10.81
CA LEU A 287 -12.89 9.84 11.63
C LEU A 287 -12.28 11.24 11.46
N HIS A 288 -12.49 11.87 10.30
CA HIS A 288 -12.00 13.20 10.01
C HIS A 288 -12.63 14.22 10.93
N LYS A 289 -11.83 15.19 11.39
CA LYS A 289 -12.28 16.27 12.25
C LYS A 289 -11.71 17.58 11.70
N ASP A 290 -12.47 18.67 11.83
CA ASP A 290 -11.88 19.99 11.70
C ASP A 290 -10.99 20.24 12.93
N TYR A 291 -9.69 20.04 12.74
CA TYR A 291 -8.68 20.22 13.79
C TYR A 291 -8.25 21.70 13.94
N GLY A 292 -9.00 22.64 13.36
CA GLY A 292 -8.81 24.08 13.52
C GLY A 292 -9.00 24.57 14.95
N GLU A 293 -9.92 23.96 15.72
CA GLU A 293 -10.48 24.58 16.94
C GLU A 293 -10.56 23.72 18.21
N THR A 294 -10.47 22.38 18.15
CA THR A 294 -10.74 21.55 19.35
C THR A 294 -9.73 20.43 19.61
N VAL A 295 -9.48 20.18 20.91
CA VAL A 295 -8.50 19.19 21.41
C VAL A 295 -9.11 17.79 21.58
N GLU A 296 -10.44 17.67 21.51
CA GLU A 296 -11.13 16.42 21.76
C GLU A 296 -10.84 15.36 20.68
N LEU A 297 -10.73 14.10 21.13
CA LEU A 297 -10.62 12.96 20.23
C LEU A 297 -11.95 12.72 19.52
N ARG A 298 -11.89 12.32 18.24
CA ARG A 298 -13.04 11.85 17.48
C ARG A 298 -12.95 10.34 17.33
N PHE A 299 -13.99 9.65 17.78
CA PHE A 299 -14.15 8.21 17.60
C PHE A 299 -15.26 7.94 16.58
N LEU A 300 -15.29 6.72 16.05
CA LEU A 300 -16.45 6.27 15.29
C LEU A 300 -17.72 6.31 16.15
N ASP A 301 -18.85 6.56 15.52
CA ASP A 301 -20.15 6.37 16.17
C ASP A 301 -20.32 4.89 16.55
N PRO A 302 -20.78 4.55 17.77
CA PRO A 302 -21.04 3.17 18.18
C PRO A 302 -21.87 2.37 17.16
N LYS A 303 -22.74 3.03 16.38
CA LYS A 303 -23.52 2.42 15.30
C LYS A 303 -22.70 1.66 14.26
N TRP A 304 -21.42 1.98 14.06
CA TRP A 304 -20.52 1.20 13.19
C TRP A 304 -20.43 -0.28 13.59
N PHE A 305 -20.64 -0.58 14.86
CA PHE A 305 -20.52 -1.93 15.43
C PHE A 305 -21.88 -2.55 15.77
N ALA A 306 -22.98 -1.82 15.56
CA ALA A 306 -24.33 -2.29 15.80
C ALA A 306 -24.83 -3.11 14.60
N LEU A 307 -24.30 -4.33 14.48
CA LEU A 307 -24.49 -5.18 13.30
C LEU A 307 -25.57 -6.24 13.53
N SER A 308 -26.42 -6.46 12.53
CA SER A 308 -27.16 -7.72 12.43
C SER A 308 -26.21 -8.88 12.10
N ASN A 309 -26.66 -10.12 12.30
CA ASN A 309 -25.88 -11.29 11.91
C ASN A 309 -25.50 -11.26 10.43
N GLU A 310 -26.42 -10.87 9.54
CA GLU A 310 -26.17 -10.78 8.10
C GLU A 310 -25.16 -9.66 7.77
N GLN A 311 -25.23 -8.52 8.44
CA GLN A 311 -24.25 -7.43 8.25
C GLN A 311 -22.86 -7.81 8.78
N LEU A 312 -22.77 -8.55 9.88
CA LEU A 312 -21.52 -9.11 10.38
C LEU A 312 -20.91 -10.08 9.35
N GLN A 313 -21.72 -10.95 8.74
CA GLN A 313 -21.24 -11.88 7.71
C GLN A 313 -20.61 -11.16 6.50
N LEU A 314 -21.08 -9.95 6.15
CA LEU A 314 -20.44 -9.16 5.10
C LEU A 314 -18.99 -8.81 5.45
N TYR A 315 -18.73 -8.35 6.68
CA TYR A 315 -17.37 -8.06 7.14
C TYR A 315 -16.48 -9.32 7.18
N LEU A 316 -17.02 -10.46 7.64
CA LEU A 316 -16.25 -11.71 7.69
C LEU A 316 -15.88 -12.19 6.29
N LYS A 317 -16.81 -12.15 5.33
CA LYS A 317 -16.55 -12.50 3.93
C LYS A 317 -15.55 -11.54 3.30
N MET A 318 -15.71 -10.24 3.51
CA MET A 318 -14.79 -9.24 2.97
C MET A 318 -13.38 -9.39 3.57
N ASN A 319 -13.26 -9.67 4.87
CA ASN A 319 -11.98 -10.00 5.50
C ASN A 319 -11.38 -11.27 4.89
N LYS A 320 -12.16 -12.34 4.71
CA LYS A 320 -11.67 -13.57 4.08
C LYS A 320 -11.14 -13.31 2.66
N ILE A 321 -11.90 -12.59 1.85
CA ILE A 321 -11.57 -12.28 0.45
C ILE A 321 -10.32 -11.41 0.36
N ILE A 322 -10.24 -10.32 1.13
CA ILE A 322 -9.16 -9.33 1.03
C ILE A 322 -7.93 -9.73 1.83
N CYS A 323 -8.08 -10.25 3.06
CA CYS A 323 -6.96 -10.48 3.98
C CYS A 323 -6.46 -11.94 4.01
N GLU A 324 -7.30 -12.95 3.74
CA GLU A 324 -6.97 -14.35 4.02
C GLU A 324 -6.72 -15.20 2.77
N ASN A 325 -7.58 -15.05 1.75
CA ASN A 325 -7.45 -15.72 0.46
C ASN A 325 -6.24 -15.19 -0.32
N ASP A 326 -5.74 -15.96 -1.30
CA ASP A 326 -4.72 -15.52 -2.27
C ASP A 326 -3.52 -14.81 -1.63
N LYS A 327 -2.84 -15.49 -0.70
CA LYS A 327 -1.75 -14.91 0.08
C LYS A 327 -0.58 -14.51 -0.83
N ALA A 328 -0.39 -13.21 -0.97
CA ALA A 328 0.74 -12.60 -1.66
C ALA A 328 1.15 -11.31 -0.91
N TRP A 329 2.44 -11.01 -0.88
CA TRP A 329 2.97 -9.75 -0.36
C TRP A 329 2.44 -8.57 -1.19
N TYR A 330 2.49 -8.70 -2.51
CA TYR A 330 2.01 -7.69 -3.45
C TYR A 330 0.51 -7.82 -3.76
N LYS A 331 -0.27 -8.55 -2.94
CA LYS A 331 -1.73 -8.59 -3.08
C LYS A 331 -2.36 -7.19 -3.01
N SER A 332 -1.74 -6.31 -2.23
CA SER A 332 -2.07 -4.89 -2.22
C SER A 332 -0.84 -4.06 -2.55
N TYR A 333 -1.01 -3.04 -3.38
CA TYR A 333 0.02 -2.03 -3.65
C TYR A 333 -0.46 -0.66 -3.19
N ILE A 334 0.37 0.03 -2.42
CA ILE A 334 -0.03 1.26 -1.75
C ILE A 334 1.01 2.35 -1.93
N GLY A 335 0.56 3.60 -1.94
CA GLY A 335 1.43 4.77 -1.86
C GLY A 335 2.08 4.94 -0.48
N LEU A 336 2.90 5.97 -0.39
CA LEU A 336 3.57 6.44 0.81
C LEU A 336 2.59 6.76 1.96
N TYR A 337 1.42 7.33 1.66
CA TYR A 337 0.38 7.70 2.61
C TYR A 337 -0.89 6.85 2.42
N PRO A 338 -0.93 5.63 3.01
CA PRO A 338 -2.03 4.68 2.83
C PRO A 338 -3.00 4.64 4.02
N ASP A 339 -3.10 5.72 4.81
CA ASP A 339 -3.80 5.71 6.10
C ASP A 339 -5.24 5.17 6.00
N ASP A 340 -6.04 5.64 5.04
CA ASP A 340 -7.42 5.16 4.85
C ASP A 340 -7.46 3.66 4.53
N PHE A 341 -6.52 3.15 3.73
CA PHE A 341 -6.43 1.72 3.42
C PHE A 341 -6.03 0.90 4.64
N ILE A 342 -5.07 1.38 5.44
CA ILE A 342 -4.68 0.75 6.70
C ILE A 342 -5.86 0.69 7.67
N VAL A 343 -6.61 1.79 7.81
CA VAL A 343 -7.78 1.85 8.70
C VAL A 343 -8.89 0.91 8.22
N PHE A 344 -9.10 0.79 6.91
CA PHE A 344 -10.03 -0.18 6.35
C PHE A 344 -9.64 -1.63 6.64
N ILE A 345 -8.37 -2.00 6.40
CA ILE A 345 -7.87 -3.34 6.74
C ILE A 345 -7.93 -3.59 8.25
N ALA A 346 -7.65 -2.57 9.07
CA ALA A 346 -7.79 -2.64 10.51
C ALA A 346 -9.26 -2.90 10.91
N LEU A 347 -10.24 -2.25 10.26
CA LEU A 347 -11.67 -2.50 10.54
C LEU A 347 -12.05 -3.95 10.26
N LEU A 348 -11.66 -4.49 9.10
CA LEU A 348 -11.94 -5.88 8.73
C LEU A 348 -11.37 -6.86 9.77
N LYS A 349 -10.10 -6.68 10.16
CA LYS A 349 -9.44 -7.53 11.16
C LYS A 349 -10.02 -7.37 12.55
N PHE A 350 -10.34 -6.13 12.94
CA PHE A 350 -10.91 -5.81 14.24
C PHE A 350 -12.28 -6.47 14.41
N ILE A 351 -13.16 -6.37 13.41
CA ILE A 351 -14.49 -7.02 13.45
C ILE A 351 -14.39 -8.54 13.38
N ASN A 352 -13.39 -9.08 12.67
CA ASN A 352 -13.17 -10.52 12.59
C ASN A 352 -12.61 -11.13 13.89
N ASP A 353 -12.06 -10.32 14.80
CA ASP A 353 -11.53 -10.78 16.08
C ASP A 353 -12.64 -11.26 17.04
N GLU A 354 -12.41 -12.41 17.69
CA GLU A 354 -13.41 -13.01 18.58
C GLU A 354 -13.70 -12.17 19.83
N LYS A 355 -12.71 -11.43 20.36
CA LYS A 355 -12.95 -10.56 21.51
C LYS A 355 -13.84 -9.38 21.11
N THR A 356 -13.62 -8.83 19.91
CA THR A 356 -14.49 -7.78 19.36
C THR A 356 -15.93 -8.29 19.19
N LYS A 357 -16.12 -9.49 18.63
CA LYS A 357 -17.47 -10.09 18.48
C LYS A 357 -18.16 -10.29 19.83
N GLN A 358 -17.42 -10.70 20.86
CA GLN A 358 -17.95 -10.79 22.23
C GLN A 358 -18.33 -9.42 22.80
N LEU A 359 -17.52 -8.39 22.56
CA LEU A 359 -17.80 -7.03 23.00
C LEU A 359 -19.03 -6.43 22.28
N MET A 360 -19.27 -6.75 21.01
CA MET A 360 -20.48 -6.33 20.29
C MET A 360 -21.77 -6.81 20.99
N LEU A 361 -21.74 -7.98 21.62
CA LEU A 361 -22.88 -8.54 22.35
C LEU A 361 -23.05 -7.96 23.76
N ASN A 362 -21.94 -7.61 24.41
CA ASN A 362 -21.91 -7.35 25.85
C ASN A 362 -21.71 -5.87 26.22
N ASN A 363 -20.97 -5.10 25.42
CA ASN A 363 -20.65 -3.70 25.69
C ASN A 363 -20.20 -2.97 24.41
N LEU A 364 -21.16 -2.59 23.58
CA LEU A 364 -20.90 -1.97 22.28
C LEU A 364 -20.27 -0.57 22.38
N GLU A 365 -20.54 0.17 23.46
CA GLU A 365 -20.06 1.55 23.67
C GLU A 365 -18.54 1.68 23.81
N ILE A 366 -17.83 0.60 24.18
CA ILE A 366 -16.35 0.62 24.28
C ILE A 366 -15.65 0.43 22.93
N LEU A 367 -16.34 -0.15 21.95
CA LEU A 367 -15.76 -0.55 20.66
C LEU A 367 -15.16 0.61 19.86
N PRO A 368 -15.77 1.81 19.79
CA PRO A 368 -15.14 2.93 19.12
C PRO A 368 -13.75 3.28 19.63
N ARG A 369 -13.54 3.20 20.94
CA ARG A 369 -12.24 3.48 21.56
C ARG A 369 -11.25 2.35 21.29
N CYS A 370 -11.68 1.10 21.45
CA CYS A 370 -10.84 -0.06 21.13
C CYS A 370 -10.39 -0.06 19.67
N PHE A 371 -11.29 0.27 18.74
CA PHE A 371 -10.98 0.37 17.32
C PHE A 371 -10.02 1.53 17.02
N ASN A 372 -10.21 2.69 17.64
CA ASN A 372 -9.28 3.81 17.51
C ASN A 372 -7.87 3.43 17.96
N ASP A 373 -7.73 2.82 19.14
CA ASP A 373 -6.41 2.41 19.66
C ASP A 373 -5.75 1.39 18.72
N TYR A 374 -6.52 0.42 18.22
CA TYR A 374 -6.03 -0.59 17.27
C TYR A 374 -5.61 0.01 15.91
N SER A 375 -6.42 0.90 15.35
CA SER A 375 -6.12 1.55 14.06
C SER A 375 -4.93 2.52 14.17
N CYS A 376 -4.85 3.32 15.26
CA CYS A 376 -3.68 4.14 15.53
C CYS A 376 -2.39 3.32 15.66
N GLN A 377 -2.47 2.15 16.31
CA GLN A 377 -1.33 1.22 16.38
C GLN A 377 -0.93 0.71 14.99
N CYS A 378 -1.90 0.33 14.14
CA CYS A 378 -1.62 -0.11 12.76
C CYS A 378 -0.93 0.97 11.92
N ILE A 379 -1.39 2.22 12.02
CA ILE A 379 -0.77 3.37 11.33
C ILE A 379 0.63 3.64 11.89
N SER A 380 0.80 3.60 13.21
CA SER A 380 2.11 3.79 13.87
C SER A 380 3.12 2.73 13.43
N ASP A 381 2.69 1.46 13.33
CA ASP A 381 3.55 0.38 12.87
C ASP A 381 3.89 0.50 11.39
N TYR A 382 2.98 0.99 10.56
CA TYR A 382 3.30 1.34 9.17
C TYR A 382 4.32 2.47 9.10
N PHE A 383 4.11 3.56 9.83
CA PHE A 383 5.02 4.70 9.83
C PHE A 383 6.43 4.32 10.32
N LYS A 384 6.54 3.40 11.28
CA LYS A 384 7.85 2.83 11.68
C LYS A 384 8.49 2.01 10.57
N ARG A 385 7.72 1.17 9.86
CA ARG A 385 8.23 0.40 8.71
C ARG A 385 8.66 1.32 7.56
N LEU A 386 7.97 2.44 7.37
CA LEU A 386 8.32 3.42 6.34
C LEU A 386 9.74 3.99 6.51
N LYS A 387 10.23 4.08 7.75
CA LYS A 387 11.60 4.53 8.04
C LYS A 387 12.67 3.51 7.66
N VAL A 388 12.29 2.26 7.39
CA VAL A 388 13.20 1.20 6.98
C VAL A 388 13.31 1.19 5.46
N LYS A 389 14.47 1.58 4.93
CA LYS A 389 14.70 1.78 3.48
C LYS A 389 15.17 0.53 2.74
N ILE A 390 15.34 -0.59 3.46
CA ILE A 390 15.75 -1.85 2.84
C ILE A 390 14.54 -2.44 2.09
N PRO A 391 14.70 -2.85 0.82
CA PRO A 391 13.64 -3.49 0.08
C PRO A 391 13.23 -4.80 0.75
N ILE A 392 11.93 -5.06 0.75
CA ILE A 392 11.40 -6.36 1.17
C ILE A 392 11.52 -7.31 -0.02
N ASP A 393 12.20 -8.43 0.19
CA ASP A 393 12.37 -9.49 -0.80
C ASP A 393 11.52 -10.70 -0.39
N PRO A 394 10.33 -10.90 -0.98
CA PRO A 394 9.52 -12.07 -0.69
C PRO A 394 10.27 -13.32 -1.11
N ILE A 395 10.51 -14.21 -0.15
CA ILE A 395 11.10 -15.51 -0.44
C ILE A 395 10.04 -16.34 -1.18
N PRO A 396 10.32 -16.83 -2.40
CA PRO A 396 9.36 -17.63 -3.14
C PRO A 396 8.99 -18.88 -2.36
N ASN A 397 7.71 -19.26 -2.40
CA ASN A 397 7.27 -20.53 -1.82
C ASN A 397 7.72 -21.68 -2.73
N THR A 398 8.90 -22.23 -2.47
CA THR A 398 9.46 -23.33 -3.25
C THR A 398 9.47 -24.64 -2.46
N LYS A 399 9.37 -25.77 -3.16
CA LYS A 399 9.60 -27.10 -2.57
C LYS A 399 11.10 -27.40 -2.35
N LYS A 400 12.00 -26.48 -2.74
CA LYS A 400 13.45 -26.65 -2.62
C LYS A 400 13.89 -26.25 -1.21
N ASP A 401 15.08 -26.69 -0.81
CA ASP A 401 15.70 -26.32 0.47
C ASP A 401 16.51 -25.01 0.39
N TYR A 402 16.37 -24.26 -0.71
CA TYR A 402 17.06 -23.01 -0.99
C TYR A 402 16.23 -22.07 -1.85
N TYR A 403 16.63 -20.80 -1.89
CA TYR A 403 16.15 -19.78 -2.81
C TYR A 403 17.34 -18.99 -3.40
N TYR A 404 17.08 -18.12 -4.38
CA TYR A 404 18.08 -17.18 -4.88
C TYR A 404 17.76 -15.79 -4.34
N ASN A 405 18.76 -15.08 -3.82
CA ASN A 405 18.58 -13.70 -3.41
C ASN A 405 18.60 -12.74 -4.60
N GLN A 406 18.35 -11.45 -4.37
CA GLN A 406 18.31 -10.41 -5.41
C GLN A 406 19.60 -10.29 -6.23
N SER A 407 20.74 -10.67 -5.66
CA SER A 407 22.02 -10.68 -6.35
C SER A 407 22.28 -11.98 -7.13
N GLY A 408 21.32 -12.92 -7.18
CA GLY A 408 21.45 -14.19 -7.89
C GLY A 408 22.21 -15.28 -7.13
N ALA A 409 22.56 -15.07 -5.86
CA ALA A 409 23.26 -16.08 -5.08
C ALA A 409 22.30 -17.07 -4.44
N LYS A 410 22.71 -18.34 -4.39
CA LYS A 410 21.98 -19.42 -3.73
C LYS A 410 22.05 -19.29 -2.20
N VAL A 411 20.90 -19.20 -1.55
CA VAL A 411 20.75 -19.11 -0.09
C VAL A 411 19.94 -20.30 0.41
N TYR A 412 20.51 -21.08 1.32
CA TYR A 412 19.83 -22.23 1.93
C TYR A 412 18.92 -21.79 3.09
N PHE A 413 17.78 -22.46 3.24
CA PHE A 413 16.90 -22.26 4.41
C PHE A 413 17.54 -22.74 5.71
N ASP A 414 18.30 -23.83 5.64
CA ASP A 414 19.17 -24.26 6.74
C ASP A 414 20.53 -23.58 6.61
N ILE A 415 20.77 -22.58 7.46
CA ILE A 415 22.00 -21.79 7.49
C ILE A 415 23.26 -22.65 7.65
N LYS A 416 23.16 -23.85 8.24
CA LYS A 416 24.31 -24.76 8.39
C LYS A 416 24.82 -25.30 7.05
N LYS A 417 23.97 -25.34 6.03
CA LYS A 417 24.35 -25.72 4.66
C LYS A 417 25.08 -24.62 3.92
N GLN A 418 25.00 -23.37 4.41
CA GLN A 418 25.68 -22.25 3.78
C GLN A 418 27.19 -22.33 4.06
N PRO A 419 28.06 -22.21 3.04
CA PRO A 419 29.51 -22.24 3.23
C PRO A 419 29.98 -21.08 4.11
N LEU A 420 31.04 -21.30 4.89
CA LEU A 420 31.72 -20.24 5.63
C LEU A 420 32.76 -19.58 4.71
N LEU A 421 32.86 -18.25 4.74
CA LEU A 421 33.89 -17.53 4.01
C LEU A 421 35.27 -17.90 4.57
N ASN A 422 36.15 -18.44 3.72
CA ASN A 422 37.50 -18.76 4.14
C ASN A 422 38.35 -17.48 4.18
N ILE A 423 38.82 -17.12 5.39
CA ILE A 423 39.73 -16.01 5.65
C ILE A 423 40.95 -16.59 6.38
N GLU A 424 41.97 -16.95 5.60
CA GLU A 424 43.17 -17.61 6.11
C GLU A 424 43.98 -16.68 7.02
N LYS A 425 44.53 -17.23 8.10
CA LYS A 425 45.35 -16.49 9.06
C LYS A 425 46.57 -15.89 8.35
N GLY A 426 46.82 -14.60 8.55
CA GLY A 426 47.93 -13.85 7.96
C GLY A 426 47.72 -13.47 6.49
N CYS A 427 46.57 -13.77 5.90
CA CYS A 427 46.24 -13.41 4.53
C CYS A 427 45.11 -12.37 4.51
N ASN A 428 45.23 -11.42 3.57
CA ASN A 428 44.17 -10.50 3.24
C ASN A 428 43.54 -10.96 1.93
N LYS A 429 42.21 -11.08 1.89
CA LYS A 429 41.49 -11.47 0.68
C LYS A 429 40.46 -10.41 0.32
N LEU A 430 40.59 -9.91 -0.90
CA LEU A 430 39.68 -8.93 -1.46
C LEU A 430 38.49 -9.66 -2.10
N TYR A 431 37.27 -9.22 -1.80
CA TYR A 431 36.06 -9.69 -2.47
C TYR A 431 35.22 -8.52 -2.95
N LYS A 432 34.59 -8.68 -4.11
CA LYS A 432 33.50 -7.78 -4.52
C LYS A 432 32.24 -8.17 -3.75
N VAL A 433 31.95 -7.47 -2.67
CA VAL A 433 30.79 -7.73 -1.83
C VAL A 433 29.60 -6.98 -2.40
N LEU A 434 28.50 -7.69 -2.66
CA LEU A 434 27.28 -7.14 -3.23
C LEU A 434 26.26 -6.74 -2.18
N SER A 435 26.14 -7.54 -1.12
CA SER A 435 25.21 -7.30 -0.03
C SER A 435 25.66 -8.02 1.25
N THR A 436 25.17 -7.55 2.38
CA THR A 436 25.36 -8.19 3.70
C THR A 436 24.02 -8.28 4.42
N GLY A 437 23.90 -9.24 5.33
CA GLY A 437 22.67 -9.47 6.08
C GLY A 437 22.90 -10.27 7.36
N ILE A 438 21.84 -10.38 8.15
CA ILE A 438 21.82 -11.17 9.38
C ILE A 438 20.70 -12.20 9.26
N GLU A 439 21.06 -13.49 9.32
CA GLU A 439 20.10 -14.59 9.36
C GLU A 439 19.31 -14.57 10.69
N ARG A 440 18.14 -15.23 10.76
CA ARG A 440 17.25 -15.21 11.93
C ARG A 440 17.92 -15.58 13.25
N ASN A 441 18.95 -16.44 13.24
CA ASN A 441 19.71 -16.82 14.44
C ASN A 441 20.87 -15.87 14.74
N GLY A 442 20.94 -14.71 14.08
CA GLY A 442 21.97 -13.70 14.29
C GLY A 442 23.28 -13.94 13.54
N ILE A 443 23.31 -14.92 12.63
CA ILE A 443 24.52 -15.29 11.87
C ILE A 443 24.73 -14.28 10.73
N PRO A 444 25.88 -13.59 10.65
CA PRO A 444 26.16 -12.69 9.56
C PRO A 444 26.42 -13.46 8.26
N VAL A 445 25.88 -12.94 7.16
CA VAL A 445 26.06 -13.48 5.81
C VAL A 445 26.43 -12.35 4.84
N ILE A 446 27.20 -12.70 3.81
CA ILE A 446 27.50 -11.81 2.69
C ILE A 446 27.19 -12.48 1.37
N THR A 447 26.84 -11.67 0.37
CA THR A 447 26.83 -12.10 -1.03
C THR A 447 28.01 -11.47 -1.74
N VAL A 448 28.79 -12.26 -2.47
CA VAL A 448 29.95 -11.81 -3.23
C VAL A 448 29.85 -12.23 -4.69
N PHE A 449 30.49 -11.46 -5.55
CA PHE A 449 30.77 -11.85 -6.93
C PHE A 449 32.21 -12.35 -7.02
N GLU A 450 32.38 -13.62 -7.37
CA GLU A 450 33.65 -14.33 -7.41
C GLU A 450 33.61 -15.33 -8.57
N ASN A 451 34.68 -15.39 -9.39
CA ASN A 451 34.80 -16.35 -10.50
C ASN A 451 33.57 -16.39 -11.43
N GLU A 452 33.11 -15.21 -11.87
CA GLU A 452 31.93 -15.03 -12.73
C GLU A 452 30.61 -15.58 -12.15
N ASN A 453 30.56 -15.82 -10.84
CA ASN A 453 29.41 -16.39 -10.16
C ASN A 453 29.07 -15.64 -8.87
N TYR A 454 27.84 -15.83 -8.40
CA TYR A 454 27.31 -15.22 -7.19
C TYR A 454 27.26 -16.23 -6.05
N PHE A 455 27.95 -15.92 -4.95
CA PHE A 455 28.03 -16.80 -3.79
C PHE A 455 27.53 -16.09 -2.54
N CYS A 456 26.73 -16.81 -1.74
CA CYS A 456 26.38 -16.39 -0.39
C CYS A 456 27.28 -17.17 0.59
N TYR A 457 27.92 -16.48 1.52
CA TYR A 457 28.77 -17.07 2.55
C TYR A 457 28.31 -16.62 3.93
N ARG A 458 28.41 -17.52 4.91
CA ARG A 458 28.45 -17.13 6.32
C ARG A 458 29.75 -16.41 6.60
N LEU A 459 29.68 -15.39 7.44
CA LEU A 459 30.86 -14.75 8.01
C LEU A 459 31.18 -15.33 9.40
N PRO A 460 32.45 -15.24 9.84
CA PRO A 460 32.82 -15.40 11.24
C PRO A 460 31.99 -14.47 12.15
N ASN A 461 31.68 -14.93 13.37
CA ASN A 461 30.84 -14.19 14.31
C ASN A 461 31.46 -12.85 14.74
N GLU A 462 32.78 -12.76 14.69
CA GLU A 462 33.58 -11.56 14.96
C GLU A 462 33.21 -10.42 14.00
N LEU A 463 32.81 -10.74 12.77
CA LEU A 463 32.35 -9.76 11.76
C LEU A 463 30.86 -9.44 11.85
N CYS A 464 30.16 -9.92 12.87
CA CYS A 464 28.75 -9.61 13.08
C CYS A 464 28.53 -8.12 13.34
N GLY A 465 29.44 -7.47 14.07
CA GLY A 465 29.39 -6.02 14.31
C GLY A 465 29.47 -5.21 13.01
N TRP A 466 30.40 -5.57 12.12
CA TRP A 466 30.55 -4.97 10.79
C TRP A 466 29.26 -5.14 9.95
N SER A 467 28.73 -6.35 9.90
CA SER A 467 27.50 -6.65 9.15
C SER A 467 26.30 -5.86 9.68
N ARG A 468 26.16 -5.76 11.01
CA ARG A 468 25.10 -4.95 11.64
C ARG A 468 25.26 -3.47 11.36
N TYR A 469 26.49 -2.94 11.40
CA TYR A 469 26.74 -1.55 11.09
C TYR A 469 26.31 -1.19 9.66
N LEU A 470 26.71 -1.99 8.67
CA LEU A 470 26.29 -1.80 7.28
C LEU A 470 24.79 -1.95 7.08
N LEU A 471 24.18 -2.93 7.77
CA LEU A 471 22.73 -3.11 7.75
C LEU A 471 22.02 -1.88 8.34
N SER A 472 22.50 -1.33 9.46
CA SER A 472 21.94 -0.12 10.07
C SER A 472 22.02 1.09 9.14
N LEU A 473 23.12 1.26 8.41
CA LEU A 473 23.21 2.31 7.38
C LEU A 473 22.21 2.08 6.25
N SER A 474 22.09 0.83 5.79
CA SER A 474 21.16 0.45 4.71
C SER A 474 19.69 0.67 5.13
N ILE A 475 19.35 0.39 6.39
CA ILE A 475 18.03 0.70 6.99
C ILE A 475 17.72 2.19 6.88
N LEU A 476 18.72 3.06 7.00
CA LEU A 476 18.59 4.52 6.88
C LEU A 476 18.71 5.03 5.43
N GLY A 477 18.78 4.13 4.44
CA GLY A 477 18.86 4.50 3.02
C GLY A 477 20.29 4.78 2.54
N ASN A 478 21.31 4.49 3.33
CA ASN A 478 22.71 4.64 2.91
C ASN A 478 23.35 3.27 2.69
N ASN A 479 23.50 2.90 1.42
CA ASN A 479 24.09 1.63 1.02
C ASN A 479 25.57 1.82 0.69
N LEU A 480 26.45 1.21 1.48
CA LEU A 480 27.90 1.16 1.19
C LEU A 480 28.29 -0.03 0.32
N LEU A 481 27.33 -0.86 -0.09
CA LEU A 481 27.53 -2.02 -0.97
C LEU A 481 26.64 -1.83 -2.22
N PRO A 482 27.09 -2.29 -3.41
CA PRO A 482 28.24 -3.15 -3.67
C PRO A 482 29.60 -2.42 -3.60
N SER A 483 30.60 -3.01 -2.94
CA SER A 483 31.96 -2.45 -2.82
C SER A 483 33.03 -3.53 -2.76
N ASP A 484 34.28 -3.13 -3.01
CA ASP A 484 35.43 -4.00 -2.80
C ASP A 484 35.78 -4.00 -1.31
N VAL A 485 35.83 -5.19 -0.71
CA VAL A 485 36.02 -5.34 0.74
C VAL A 485 37.20 -6.26 1.01
N LEU A 486 38.16 -5.75 1.77
CA LEU A 486 39.34 -6.48 2.21
C LEU A 486 39.04 -7.20 3.52
N PHE A 487 38.97 -8.53 3.48
CA PHE A 487 38.84 -9.36 4.66
C PHE A 487 40.23 -9.82 5.14
N SER A 488 40.50 -9.66 6.43
CA SER A 488 41.79 -10.01 7.01
C SER A 488 41.59 -10.84 8.29
N ASN A 489 42.53 -11.73 8.59
CA ASN A 489 42.57 -12.50 9.84
C ASN A 489 43.97 -12.44 10.44
N VAL A 490 44.15 -11.62 11.47
CA VAL A 490 45.43 -11.48 12.18
C VAL A 490 45.28 -12.11 13.57
N ASP A 491 45.91 -13.27 13.77
CA ASP A 491 45.89 -14.00 15.04
C ASP A 491 44.49 -14.31 15.59
N GLY A 492 43.52 -14.58 14.71
CA GLY A 492 42.13 -14.86 15.09
C GLY A 492 41.25 -13.62 15.19
N ASN A 493 41.80 -12.42 14.99
CA ASN A 493 41.03 -11.19 14.87
C ASN A 493 40.66 -10.97 13.40
N TYR A 494 39.36 -11.10 13.10
CA TYR A 494 38.83 -10.86 11.78
C TYR A 494 38.48 -9.38 11.59
N THR A 495 38.91 -8.79 10.48
CA THR A 495 38.52 -7.44 10.05
C THR A 495 37.96 -7.46 8.63
N ALA A 496 37.15 -6.45 8.33
CA ALA A 496 36.56 -6.24 7.01
C ALA A 496 36.55 -4.73 6.71
N ASP A 497 37.33 -4.32 5.71
CA ASP A 497 37.55 -2.92 5.36
C ASP A 497 37.01 -2.64 3.96
N ILE A 498 36.10 -1.67 3.83
CA ILE A 498 35.58 -1.22 2.53
C ILE A 498 36.63 -0.29 1.91
N LEU A 499 37.02 -0.56 0.66
CA LEU A 499 38.04 0.19 -0.08
C LEU A 499 37.47 1.29 -0.98
#